data_AF-A0A6P0Y4X8-F1
#
_entry.id   AF-A0A6P0Y4X8-F1
#
_cell.length_a   1.000
_cell.length_b   1.000
_cell.length_c   1.000
_cell.angle_alpha   90.00
_cell.angle_beta   90.00
_cell.angle_gamma   90.00
#
_symmetry.space_group_name_H-M   'P 1'
#
loop_
_entity.id
_entity.type
_entity.pdbx_description
1 polymer ?
#
loop_
_entity_poly.entity_id
_entity_poly.type
_entity_poly.pdbx_seq_one_letter_code
_entity_poly.pdbx_strand_id
1 'polypeptide(L)'
;MTEDNNYSSPSIATISRQELRELVRSQLQALLEQDNLSGAKAMLVPVQPADIAEAIEGLPETMQVIAFRLLSKREAIEVYEQLDSSVQQSLCEKFKRQEVIDIVDKMSPDDRAKLFEELPATVVRRLLGQLSPAERQATAQLLGYNSGTA
;
A
#
# COMPACT_ATOMS: atom_id res chain seq x y z
N MET A 1 -52.00 25.37 -25.32
CA MET A 1 -52.12 25.61 -23.87
C MET A 1 -52.71 24.34 -23.30
N THR A 2 -52.01 23.47 -22.61
CA THR A 2 -50.89 23.63 -21.65
C THR A 2 -50.07 22.32 -21.68
N GLU A 3 -48.79 22.41 -22.03
CA GLU A 3 -47.64 22.31 -21.13
C GLU A 3 -47.12 20.88 -20.96
N ASP A 4 -45.98 20.67 -21.62
CA ASP A 4 -44.98 19.64 -21.36
C ASP A 4 -44.76 19.43 -19.85
N ASN A 5 -44.78 18.18 -19.41
CA ASN A 5 -44.03 17.82 -18.22
C ASN A 5 -43.39 16.45 -18.40
N ASN A 6 -42.29 16.47 -19.14
CA ASN A 6 -41.31 15.40 -19.25
C ASN A 6 -40.59 15.29 -17.91
N TYR A 7 -41.08 14.41 -17.03
CA TYR A 7 -40.33 13.92 -15.88
C TYR A 7 -39.18 13.04 -16.38
N SER A 8 -38.13 13.68 -16.90
CA SER A 8 -36.82 13.06 -17.00
C SER A 8 -36.28 12.91 -15.58
N SER A 9 -36.64 11.80 -14.93
CA SER A 9 -35.90 11.31 -13.77
C SER A 9 -34.42 11.23 -14.16
N PRO A 10 -33.49 11.77 -13.36
CA PRO A 10 -32.07 11.60 -13.64
C PRO A 10 -31.76 10.11 -13.55
N SER A 11 -31.38 9.51 -14.67
CA SER A 11 -30.83 8.16 -14.69
C SER A 11 -29.62 8.15 -13.76
N ILE A 12 -29.77 7.56 -12.57
CA ILE A 12 -28.64 7.23 -11.71
C ILE A 12 -27.79 6.27 -12.54
N ALA A 13 -26.72 6.81 -13.13
CA ALA A 13 -25.88 6.09 -14.07
C ALA A 13 -25.33 4.84 -13.38
N THR A 14 -25.60 3.69 -13.97
CA THR A 14 -24.99 2.41 -13.61
C THR A 14 -23.49 2.54 -13.85
N ILE A 15 -22.71 2.84 -12.81
CA ILE A 15 -21.24 2.89 -12.90
C ILE A 15 -20.75 1.55 -13.46
N SER A 16 -19.99 1.58 -14.55
CA SER A 16 -19.45 0.37 -15.14
C SER A 16 -18.37 -0.24 -14.24
N ARG A 17 -18.15 -1.55 -14.37
CA ARG A 17 -17.11 -2.26 -13.59
C ARG A 17 -15.72 -1.67 -13.82
N GLN A 18 -15.45 -1.18 -15.04
CA GLN A 18 -14.19 -0.51 -15.37
C GLN A 18 -14.05 0.85 -14.67
N GLU A 19 -15.10 1.69 -14.70
CA GLU A 19 -15.07 2.99 -14.01
C GLU A 19 -14.90 2.85 -12.50
N LEU A 20 -15.51 1.82 -11.90
CA LEU A 20 -15.33 1.53 -10.48
C LEU A 20 -13.87 1.16 -10.16
N ARG A 21 -13.24 0.32 -11.00
CA ARG A 21 -11.84 -0.08 -10.84
C ARG A 21 -10.90 1.11 -10.96
N GLU A 22 -11.13 1.96 -11.96
CA GLU A 22 -10.39 3.19 -12.17
C GLU A 22 -10.50 4.15 -10.97
N LEU A 23 -11.70 4.28 -10.40
CA LEU A 23 -11.92 5.09 -9.21
C LEU A 23 -11.19 4.54 -7.99
N VAL A 24 -11.25 3.22 -7.76
CA VAL A 24 -10.55 2.56 -6.65
C VAL A 24 -9.04 2.75 -6.79
N ARG A 25 -8.49 2.58 -8.00
CA ARG A 25 -7.07 2.80 -8.28
C ARG A 25 -6.67 4.25 -8.04
N SER A 26 -7.43 5.21 -8.57
CA SER A 26 -7.15 6.64 -8.39
C SER A 26 -7.18 7.03 -6.92
N GLN A 27 -8.12 6.47 -6.16
CA GLN A 27 -8.21 6.71 -4.72
C GLN A 27 -7.04 6.08 -3.96
N LEU A 28 -6.62 4.86 -4.32
CA LEU A 28 -5.45 4.20 -3.74
C LEU A 28 -4.17 5.02 -4.01
N GLN A 29 -3.99 5.49 -5.24
CA GLN A 29 -2.87 6.35 -5.61
C GLN A 29 -2.86 7.65 -4.79
N ALA A 30 -4.01 8.33 -4.69
CA ALA A 30 -4.11 9.57 -3.91
C ALA A 30 -3.77 9.38 -2.43
N LEU A 31 -4.13 8.23 -1.84
CA LEU A 31 -3.76 7.90 -0.46
C LEU A 31 -2.26 7.69 -0.30
N LEU A 32 -1.61 7.04 -1.28
CA LEU A 32 -0.16 6.85 -1.28
C LEU A 32 0.60 8.16 -1.50
N GLU A 33 0.09 9.06 -2.34
CA GLU A 33 0.66 10.40 -2.57
C GLU A 33 0.55 11.31 -1.33
N GLN A 34 -0.47 11.09 -0.50
CA GLN A 34 -0.70 11.83 0.74
C GLN A 34 0.00 11.19 1.96
N ASP A 35 0.85 10.18 1.75
CA ASP A 35 1.47 9.36 2.80
C ASP A 35 0.45 8.72 3.77
N ASN A 36 -0.82 8.59 3.36
CA ASN A 36 -1.89 7.98 4.14
C ASN A 36 -1.91 6.46 3.98
N LEU A 37 -0.88 5.82 4.52
CA LEU A 37 -0.65 4.38 4.39
C LEU A 37 -1.69 3.54 5.14
N SER A 38 -2.23 4.06 6.25
CA SER A 38 -3.29 3.40 7.00
C SER A 38 -4.61 3.37 6.22
N GLY A 39 -4.95 4.47 5.54
CA GLY A 39 -6.07 4.52 4.59
C GLY A 39 -5.86 3.60 3.40
N ALA A 40 -4.66 3.61 2.80
CA ALA A 40 -4.32 2.72 1.69
C ALA A 40 -4.43 1.23 2.10
N LYS A 41 -3.93 0.85 3.28
CA LYS A 41 -4.07 -0.51 3.83
C LYS A 41 -5.54 -0.88 4.02
N ALA A 42 -6.34 0.02 4.61
CA ALA A 42 -7.77 -0.23 4.83
C ALA A 42 -8.55 -0.47 3.53
N MET A 43 -8.13 0.12 2.41
CA MET A 43 -8.72 -0.14 1.10
C MET A 43 -8.33 -1.50 0.50
N LEU A 44 -7.19 -2.07 0.89
CA LEU A 44 -6.69 -3.35 0.36
C LEU A 44 -7.24 -4.57 1.12
N VAL A 45 -7.44 -4.47 2.44
CA VAL A 45 -7.85 -5.61 3.30
C VAL A 45 -9.20 -6.26 2.97
N PRO A 46 -10.25 -5.57 2.46
CA PRO A 46 -11.54 -6.22 2.18
C PRO A 46 -11.64 -6.84 0.76
N VAL A 47 -10.56 -6.88 -0.02
CA VAL A 47 -10.61 -7.12 -1.47
C VAL A 47 -10.00 -8.49 -1.84
N GLN A 48 -10.51 -9.12 -2.91
CA GLN A 48 -9.96 -10.38 -3.43
C GLN A 48 -8.52 -10.19 -3.95
N PRO A 49 -7.62 -11.18 -3.81
CA PRO A 49 -6.23 -11.05 -4.23
C PRO A 49 -6.04 -10.61 -5.69
N ALA A 50 -6.90 -11.07 -6.60
CA ALA A 50 -6.84 -10.70 -8.02
C ALA A 50 -7.18 -9.21 -8.26
N ASP A 51 -8.16 -8.68 -7.53
CA ASP A 51 -8.54 -7.26 -7.66
C ASP A 51 -7.47 -6.35 -7.01
N ILE A 52 -6.80 -6.82 -5.95
CA ILE A 52 -5.63 -6.13 -5.37
C ILE A 52 -4.47 -6.10 -6.35
N ALA A 53 -4.17 -7.23 -7.01
CA ALA A 53 -3.11 -7.30 -8.02
C ALA A 53 -3.36 -6.33 -9.18
N GLU A 54 -4.58 -6.33 -9.75
CA GLU A 54 -4.98 -5.41 -10.81
C GLU A 54 -4.84 -3.93 -10.36
N ALA A 55 -5.21 -3.62 -9.12
CA ALA A 55 -5.04 -2.28 -8.57
C ALA A 55 -3.56 -1.89 -8.43
N ILE A 56 -2.72 -2.80 -7.95
CA ILE A 56 -1.26 -2.59 -7.80
C ILE A 56 -0.63 -2.37 -9.18
N GLU A 57 -0.91 -3.21 -10.17
CA GLU A 57 -0.33 -3.11 -11.52
C GLU A 57 -0.57 -1.75 -12.18
N GLY A 58 -1.72 -1.14 -11.89
CA GLY A 58 -2.07 0.18 -12.39
C GLY A 58 -1.35 1.35 -11.73
N LEU A 59 -0.59 1.13 -10.65
CA LEU A 59 0.15 2.19 -9.95
C LEU A 59 1.52 2.47 -10.59
N PRO A 60 2.09 3.67 -10.40
CA PRO A 60 3.50 3.91 -10.67
C PRO A 60 4.40 2.92 -9.92
N GLU A 61 5.50 2.46 -10.53
CA GLU A 61 6.35 1.39 -9.96
C GLU A 61 6.79 1.62 -8.51
N THR A 62 7.09 2.85 -8.13
CA THR A 62 7.49 3.19 -6.75
C THR A 62 6.36 2.93 -5.76
N MET A 63 5.11 3.21 -6.16
CA MET A 63 3.90 3.01 -5.35
C MET A 63 3.45 1.54 -5.33
N GLN A 64 3.72 0.77 -6.40
CA GLN A 64 3.49 -0.68 -6.41
C GLN A 64 4.18 -1.37 -5.24
N VAL A 65 5.42 -0.98 -4.98
CA VAL A 65 6.23 -1.54 -3.89
C VAL A 65 5.64 -1.20 -2.52
N ILE A 66 5.11 0.02 -2.37
CA ILE A 66 4.48 0.47 -1.12
C ILE A 66 3.18 -0.30 -0.89
N ALA A 67 2.28 -0.29 -1.88
CA ALA A 67 0.99 -0.97 -1.80
C ALA A 67 1.16 -2.46 -1.49
N PHE A 68 2.09 -3.13 -2.18
CA PHE A 68 2.39 -4.54 -1.93
C PHE A 68 2.91 -4.81 -0.51
N ARG A 69 3.65 -3.87 0.11
CA ARG A 69 4.14 -3.99 1.48
C ARG A 69 3.09 -3.76 2.56
N LEU A 70 1.96 -3.16 2.24
CA LEU A 70 0.87 -2.97 3.20
C LEU A 70 0.07 -4.25 3.46
N LEU A 71 0.23 -5.24 2.57
CA LEU A 71 -0.41 -6.55 2.66
C LEU A 71 0.20 -7.38 3.79
N SER A 72 -0.64 -8.14 4.49
CA SER A 72 -0.15 -9.17 5.41
C SER A 72 0.63 -10.24 4.63
N LYS A 73 1.46 -11.03 5.32
CA LYS A 73 2.24 -12.10 4.68
C LYS A 73 1.38 -13.06 3.85
N ARG A 74 0.18 -13.38 4.33
CA ARG A 74 -0.73 -14.30 3.63
C ARG A 74 -1.28 -13.66 2.35
N GLU A 75 -1.78 -12.44 2.47
CA GLU A 75 -2.29 -11.67 1.33
C GLU A 75 -1.21 -11.39 0.30
N ALA A 76 0.01 -11.04 0.73
CA ALA A 76 1.13 -10.79 -0.16
C ALA A 76 1.48 -12.01 -1.01
N ILE A 77 1.40 -13.23 -0.47
CA ILE A 77 1.63 -14.47 -1.24
C ILE A 77 0.51 -14.64 -2.27
N GLU A 78 -0.75 -14.54 -1.83
CA GLU A 78 -1.91 -14.73 -2.69
C GLU A 78 -1.96 -13.68 -3.82
N VAL A 79 -1.66 -12.41 -3.51
CA VAL A 79 -1.60 -11.30 -4.48
C VAL A 79 -0.40 -11.44 -5.41
N TYR A 80 0.77 -11.82 -4.90
CA TYR A 80 1.96 -11.97 -5.73
C TYR A 80 1.73 -12.98 -6.85
N GLU A 81 1.05 -14.09 -6.57
CA GLU A 81 0.70 -15.10 -7.57
C GLU A 81 -0.25 -14.59 -8.66
N GLN A 82 -1.03 -13.53 -8.37
CA GLN A 82 -1.95 -12.92 -9.34
C GLN A 82 -1.30 -11.80 -10.17
N LEU A 83 -0.13 -11.29 -9.76
CA LEU A 83 0.56 -10.22 -10.48
C LEU A 83 1.18 -10.70 -11.79
N ASP A 84 1.19 -9.81 -12.79
CA ASP A 84 1.96 -9.95 -14.01
C ASP A 84 3.45 -10.21 -13.74
N SER A 85 4.07 -11.07 -14.55
CA SER A 85 5.46 -11.51 -14.33
C SER A 85 6.47 -10.37 -14.35
N SER A 86 6.20 -9.30 -15.11
CA SER A 86 7.04 -8.10 -15.14
C SER A 86 7.02 -7.35 -13.79
N VAL A 87 5.85 -7.24 -13.16
CA VAL A 87 5.67 -6.59 -11.86
C VAL A 87 6.27 -7.45 -10.75
N GLN A 88 6.07 -8.77 -10.79
CA GLN A 88 6.73 -9.72 -9.89
C GLN A 88 8.26 -9.56 -9.90
N GLN A 89 8.86 -9.48 -11.09
CA GLN A 89 10.30 -9.30 -11.25
C GLN A 89 10.76 -7.93 -10.73
N SER A 90 10.04 -6.85 -11.08
CA SER A 90 10.33 -5.49 -10.60
C SER A 90 10.30 -5.40 -9.07
N LEU A 91 9.28 -5.97 -8.42
CA LEU A 91 9.17 -6.06 -6.96
C LEU A 91 10.37 -6.81 -6.35
N CYS A 92 10.75 -7.95 -6.93
CA CYS A 92 11.92 -8.73 -6.49
C CYS A 92 13.24 -7.95 -6.58
N GLU A 93 13.40 -7.10 -7.61
CA GLU A 93 14.59 -6.27 -7.81
C GLU A 93 14.60 -5.05 -6.87
N LYS A 94 13.45 -4.38 -6.70
CA LYS A 94 13.31 -3.19 -5.84
C LYS A 94 13.40 -3.52 -4.36
N PHE A 95 12.93 -4.69 -3.92
CA PHE A 95 13.20 -5.18 -2.56
C PHE A 95 14.68 -5.42 -2.25
N LYS A 96 15.55 -5.43 -3.27
CA LYS A 96 16.99 -5.51 -3.09
C LYS A 96 17.69 -4.14 -3.08
N ARG A 97 17.05 -3.04 -3.50
CA ARG A 97 17.72 -1.75 -3.76
C ARG A 97 16.93 -0.55 -3.22
N GLN A 98 17.25 -0.10 -2.01
CA GLN A 98 17.19 1.30 -1.54
C GLN A 98 15.86 2.09 -1.48
N GLU A 99 14.98 2.12 -2.49
CA GLU A 99 13.83 3.08 -2.53
C GLU A 99 12.85 2.88 -1.37
N VAL A 100 12.67 1.64 -0.93
CA VAL A 100 11.75 1.35 0.16
C VAL A 100 12.30 1.68 1.53
N ILE A 101 13.61 1.84 1.64
CA ILE A 101 14.21 2.37 2.85
C ILE A 101 13.86 3.83 2.97
N ASP A 102 13.98 4.61 1.89
CA ASP A 102 13.71 6.04 1.93
C ASP A 102 12.26 6.36 2.30
N ILE A 103 11.31 5.52 1.92
CA ILE A 103 9.89 5.68 2.27
C ILE A 103 9.65 5.29 3.73
N VAL A 104 10.18 4.14 4.16
CA VAL A 104 10.08 3.69 5.55
C VAL A 104 10.82 4.65 6.49
N ASP A 105 11.89 5.30 6.02
CA ASP A 105 12.65 6.29 6.78
C ASP A 105 11.85 7.58 7.00
N LYS A 106 10.96 7.94 6.06
CA LYS A 106 10.09 9.12 6.14
C LYS A 106 8.78 8.88 6.91
N MET A 107 8.44 7.63 7.26
CA MET A 107 7.22 7.34 8.03
C MET A 107 7.31 7.93 9.44
N SER A 108 6.16 8.26 10.03
CA SER A 108 6.13 8.59 11.46
C SER A 108 6.67 7.40 12.28
N PRO A 109 7.33 7.63 13.42
CA PRO A 109 7.82 6.55 14.27
C PRO A 109 6.71 5.58 14.69
N ASP A 110 5.51 6.07 14.99
CA ASP A 110 4.36 5.27 15.44
C ASP A 110 3.83 4.35 14.33
N ASP A 111 3.68 4.87 13.11
CA ASP A 111 3.20 4.08 11.98
C ASP A 111 4.22 3.01 11.57
N ARG A 112 5.51 3.34 11.67
CA ARG A 112 6.59 2.41 11.40
C ARG A 112 6.67 1.29 12.43
N ALA A 113 6.46 1.60 13.71
CA ALA A 113 6.39 0.59 14.77
C ALA A 113 5.24 -0.39 14.52
N LYS A 114 4.03 0.11 14.23
CA LYS A 114 2.88 -0.74 13.85
C LYS A 114 3.15 -1.59 12.61
N LEU A 115 3.79 -1.02 11.59
CA LEU A 115 4.19 -1.77 10.41
C LEU A 115 5.13 -2.92 10.78
N PHE A 116 6.09 -2.68 11.67
CA PHE A 116 7.10 -3.67 12.03
C PHE A 116 6.54 -4.80 12.91
N GLU A 117 5.49 -4.56 13.69
CA GLU A 117 4.76 -5.60 14.45
C GLU A 117 4.11 -6.66 13.54
N GLU A 118 3.70 -6.27 12.34
CA GLU A 118 3.03 -7.12 11.35
C GLU A 118 4.02 -7.89 10.44
N LEU A 119 5.33 -7.62 10.56
CA LEU A 119 6.36 -8.17 9.70
C LEU A 119 7.19 -9.27 10.40
N PRO A 120 7.71 -10.28 9.66
CA PRO A 120 8.61 -11.26 10.23
C PRO A 120 9.89 -10.64 10.81
N ALA A 121 10.38 -11.16 11.94
CA ALA A 121 11.55 -10.62 12.65
C ALA A 121 12.81 -10.47 11.79
N THR A 122 13.01 -11.36 10.81
CA THR A 122 14.14 -11.29 9.85
C THR A 122 14.06 -10.09 8.92
N VAL A 123 12.84 -9.68 8.53
CA VAL A 123 12.57 -8.52 7.69
C VAL A 123 12.73 -7.23 8.50
N VAL A 124 12.18 -7.21 9.72
CA VAL A 124 12.31 -6.07 10.65
C VAL A 124 13.78 -5.76 10.91
N ARG A 125 14.60 -6.75 11.26
CA ARG A 125 16.05 -6.56 11.50
C ARG A 125 16.77 -5.95 10.29
N ARG A 126 16.42 -6.39 9.09
CA ARG A 126 17.02 -5.88 7.85
C ARG A 126 16.60 -4.43 7.57
N LEU A 127 15.32 -4.10 7.70
CA LEU A 127 14.82 -2.74 7.46
C LEU A 127 15.33 -1.77 8.52
N LEU A 128 15.29 -2.15 9.80
CA LEU A 128 15.75 -1.34 10.93
C LEU A 128 17.25 -1.04 10.81
N GLY A 129 18.06 -1.99 10.33
CA GLY A 129 19.48 -1.79 10.03
C GLY A 129 19.77 -0.89 8.83
N GLN A 130 18.78 -0.58 8.01
CA GLN A 130 18.91 0.30 6.84
C GLN A 130 18.31 1.69 7.06
N LEU A 131 17.52 1.90 8.11
CA LEU A 131 17.05 3.23 8.51
C LEU A 131 18.20 4.17 8.87
N SER A 132 17.96 5.47 8.73
CA SER A 132 18.87 6.48 9.26
C SER A 132 18.99 6.33 10.80
N PRO A 133 20.12 6.73 11.41
CA PRO A 133 20.36 6.49 12.82
C PRO A 133 19.29 7.05 13.76
N ALA A 134 18.79 8.25 13.46
CA ALA A 134 17.76 8.93 14.26
C ALA A 134 16.44 8.16 14.23
N GLU A 135 16.00 7.79 13.03
CA GLU A 135 14.73 7.12 12.83
C GLU A 135 14.74 5.67 13.34
N ARG A 136 15.88 4.98 13.20
CA ARG A 136 16.12 3.68 13.83
C ARG A 136 15.94 3.75 15.34
N GLN A 137 16.51 4.76 15.99
CA GLN A 137 16.43 4.93 17.43
C GLN A 137 14.98 5.21 17.88
N ALA A 138 14.28 6.14 17.20
CA ALA A 138 12.89 6.45 17.49
C ALA A 138 11.99 5.21 17.36
N THR A 139 12.15 4.44 16.28
CA THR A 139 11.39 3.22 16.03
C THR A 139 11.71 2.12 17.04
N ALA A 140 12.99 1.96 17.40
CA ALA A 140 13.42 0.95 18.38
C ALA A 140 12.82 1.20 19.77
N GLN A 141 12.71 2.46 20.20
CA GLN A 141 12.08 2.82 21.47
C GLN A 141 10.61 2.40 21.53
N LEU A 142 9.87 2.62 20.43
CA LEU A 142 8.45 2.25 20.33
C LEU A 142 8.23 0.75 20.30
N LEU A 143 9.15 0.00 19.67
CA LEU A 143 9.14 -1.46 19.65
C LEU A 143 9.66 -2.10 20.95
N GLY A 144 10.02 -1.30 21.96
CA GLY A 144 10.53 -1.80 23.24
C GLY A 144 11.94 -2.37 23.18
N TYR A 145 12.70 -2.10 22.11
CA TYR A 145 14.12 -2.43 22.05
C TYR A 145 14.90 -1.39 22.87
N ASN A 146 15.37 -1.79 24.05
CA ASN A 146 16.22 -0.92 24.87
C ASN A 146 17.50 -0.53 24.13
N SER A 147 17.87 0.73 24.25
CA SER A 147 19.12 1.31 23.75
C SER A 147 20.33 0.60 24.39
N GLY A 148 20.76 -0.52 23.81
CA GLY A 148 21.86 -1.32 24.35
C GLY A 148 22.06 -2.73 23.79
N THR A 149 21.35 -3.14 22.74
CA THR A 149 21.65 -4.42 22.05
C THR A 149 22.02 -4.17 20.59
N ALA A 150 23.17 -3.54 20.39
CA ALA A 150 23.98 -3.62 19.18
C ALA A 150 25.38 -4.09 19.59
#